data_AF-A0A3M0WH60-F1
#
_entry.id   AF-A0A3M0WH60-F1
#
_cell.length_a   1.000
_cell.length_b   1.000
_cell.length_c   1.000
_cell.angle_alpha   90.00
_cell.angle_beta   90.00
_cell.angle_gamma   90.00
#
_symmetry.space_group_name_H-M   'P 1'
#
loop_
_entity.id
_entity.type
_entity.pdbx_description
1 polymer ?
#
loop_
_entity_poly.entity_id
_entity_poly.type
_entity_poly.pdbx_seq_one_letter_code
_entity_poly.pdbx_strand_id
1 'polypeptide(L)'
;MKKGIIGFLAGFLAGIISTYLFNRNKKQIMEKLNNLETQIKKLEVKNKIRKSAGEIVSSLKTFTEEVEEVTDKEKEILLNKVEEKIRKLEEIIK
;
A
#
# COMPACT_ATOMS: atom_id res chain seq x y z
N MET A 1 0.40 -20.06 -1.45
CA MET A 1 1.07 -18.85 -1.99
C MET A 1 0.12 -17.65 -2.13
N LYS A 2 -0.93 -17.73 -2.97
CA LYS A 2 -1.90 -16.63 -3.22
C LYS A 2 -2.45 -15.91 -1.97
N LYS A 3 -2.95 -16.66 -0.97
CA LYS A 3 -3.48 -16.10 0.30
C LYS A 3 -2.40 -15.44 1.16
N GLY A 4 -1.15 -15.92 1.09
CA GLY A 4 -0.02 -15.33 1.81
C GLY A 4 0.39 -13.97 1.26
N ILE A 5 0.26 -13.76 -0.06
CA ILE A 5 0.54 -12.47 -0.71
C ILE A 5 -0.52 -11.43 -0.37
N ILE A 6 -1.80 -11.83 -0.32
CA ILE A 6 -2.88 -10.95 0.16
C ILE A 6 -2.61 -10.55 1.61
N GLY A 7 -2.36 -11.51 2.49
CA GLY A 7 -2.07 -11.23 3.90
C GLY A 7 -0.85 -10.34 4.09
N PHE A 8 0.21 -10.57 3.31
CA PHE A 8 1.39 -9.73 3.30
C PHE A 8 1.07 -8.29 2.85
N LEU A 9 0.37 -8.10 1.73
CA LEU A 9 0.01 -6.77 1.23
C LEU A 9 -0.93 -6.04 2.20
N ALA A 10 -1.97 -6.72 2.70
CA ALA A 10 -2.89 -6.16 3.68
C ALA A 10 -2.17 -5.75 4.98
N GLY A 11 -1.31 -6.62 5.52
CA GLY A 11 -0.51 -6.32 6.71
C GLY A 11 0.47 -5.16 6.49
N PHE A 12 1.11 -5.09 5.32
CA PHE A 12 2.01 -3.99 4.99
C PHE A 12 1.27 -2.66 4.89
N LEU A 13 0.11 -2.66 4.24
CA LEU A 13 -0.74 -1.49 4.08
C LEU A 13 -1.28 -0.98 5.43
N ALA A 14 -1.72 -1.87 6.31
CA ALA A 14 -2.06 -1.53 7.69
C ALA A 14 -0.85 -0.97 8.46
N GLY A 15 0.36 -1.48 8.20
CA GLY A 15 1.61 -0.95 8.74
C GLY A 15 1.94 0.47 8.26
N ILE A 16 1.66 0.79 7.00
CA ILE A 16 1.81 2.15 6.45
C ILE A 16 0.79 3.09 7.09
N ILE A 17 -0.49 2.70 7.14
CA ILE A 17 -1.55 3.49 7.75
C ILE A 17 -1.23 3.80 9.21
N SER A 18 -0.86 2.80 10.00
CA SER A 18 -0.49 3.02 11.41
C SER A 18 0.70 3.96 11.54
N THR A 19 1.76 3.77 10.74
CA THR A 19 2.91 4.71 10.73
C THR A 19 2.48 6.14 10.37
N TYR A 20 1.53 6.27 9.45
CA TYR A 20 0.96 7.54 9.00
C TYR A 20 0.12 8.22 10.10
N LEU A 21 -0.70 7.45 10.82
CA LEU A 21 -1.53 7.94 11.91
C LEU A 21 -0.71 8.36 13.14
N PHE A 22 0.32 7.60 13.50
CA PHE A 22 1.06 7.80 14.76
C PHE A 22 2.24 8.77 14.62
N ASN A 23 3.01 8.68 13.53
CA ASN A 23 4.29 9.40 13.42
C ASN A 23 4.27 10.58 12.45
N ARG A 24 3.26 10.70 11.58
CA ARG A 24 3.21 11.68 10.45
C ARG A 24 4.53 11.79 9.67
N ASN A 25 5.37 10.76 9.74
CA ASN A 25 6.74 10.82 9.25
C ASN A 25 6.77 10.34 7.80
N LYS A 26 6.44 11.26 6.89
CA LYS A 26 6.41 11.06 5.44
C LYS A 26 7.62 10.28 4.93
N LYS A 27 8.80 10.57 5.48
CA LYS A 27 10.07 9.90 5.12
C LYS A 27 10.03 8.40 5.42
N GLN A 28 9.59 8.01 6.62
CA GLN A 28 9.43 6.59 6.99
C GLN A 28 8.37 5.88 6.15
N ILE A 29 7.25 6.54 5.85
CA ILE A 29 6.20 5.95 5.01
C ILE A 29 6.72 5.68 3.60
N MET A 30 7.40 6.66 3.01
CA MET A 30 8.02 6.52 1.69
C MET A 30 9.06 5.41 1.66
N GLU A 31 9.88 5.28 2.71
CA GLU A 31 10.84 4.19 2.85
C GLU A 31 10.16 2.82 2.90
N LYS A 32 9.08 2.69 3.69
CA LYS A 32 8.26 1.46 3.71
C LYS A 32 7.68 1.15 2.34
N LEU A 33 7.11 2.13 1.65
CA LEU A 33 6.56 1.95 0.30
C LEU A 33 7.64 1.53 -0.71
N ASN A 34 8.85 2.09 -0.64
CA ASN A 34 9.99 1.67 -1.46
C ASN A 34 10.40 0.21 -1.20
N ASN A 35 10.42 -0.18 0.07
CA ASN A 35 10.73 -1.55 0.45
C ASN A 35 9.66 -2.52 -0.07
N LEU A 36 8.37 -2.18 0.07
CA LEU A 36 7.27 -2.97 -0.46
C LEU A 36 7.37 -3.15 -1.99
N GLU A 37 7.68 -2.08 -2.73
CA GLU A 37 7.87 -2.17 -4.17
C GLU A 37 8.99 -3.16 -4.53
N THR A 38 10.11 -3.11 -3.80
CA THR A 38 11.24 -4.02 -3.98
C THR A 38 10.85 -5.46 -3.70
N GLN A 39 10.07 -5.70 -2.63
CA GLN A 39 9.57 -7.03 -2.30
C GLN A 39 8.61 -7.55 -3.36
N ILE A 40 7.69 -6.71 -3.87
CA ILE A 40 6.78 -7.08 -4.97
C ILE A 40 7.54 -7.47 -6.24
N LYS A 41 8.63 -6.76 -6.57
CA LYS A 41 9.50 -7.12 -7.71
C LYS A 41 10.14 -8.50 -7.54
N LYS A 42 10.49 -8.87 -6.30
CA LYS A 42 11.10 -10.16 -5.95
C LYS A 42 10.09 -11.30 -5.78
N LEU A 43 8.80 -11.00 -5.63
CA LEU A 43 7.78 -12.04 -5.48
C LEU A 43 7.66 -12.88 -6.76
N GLU A 44 7.76 -14.19 -6.61
CA GLU A 44 7.46 -15.19 -7.66
C GLU A 44 5.95 -15.35 -7.82
N VAL A 45 5.32 -14.34 -8.43
CA VAL A 45 3.87 -14.29 -8.67
C VAL A 45 3.57 -14.06 -10.13
N LYS A 46 2.33 -14.38 -10.53
CA LYS A 46 1.84 -14.07 -11.89
C LYS A 46 2.02 -12.58 -12.18
N ASN A 47 2.43 -12.25 -13.41
CA ASN A 47 2.66 -10.87 -13.85
C ASN A 47 1.48 -9.93 -13.56
N LYS A 48 0.24 -10.42 -13.68
CA LYS A 48 -0.97 -9.65 -13.34
C LYS A 48 -0.99 -9.20 -11.87
N ILE A 49 -0.62 -10.09 -10.94
CA ILE A 49 -0.58 -9.79 -9.50
C ILE A 49 0.56 -8.80 -9.21
N ARG A 50 1.74 -9.04 -9.79
CA ARG A 50 2.89 -8.14 -9.64
C ARG A 50 2.56 -6.72 -10.13
N LYS A 51 1.92 -6.61 -11.29
CA LYS A 51 1.52 -5.33 -11.88
C LYS A 51 0.52 -4.60 -10.98
N SER A 52 -0.55 -5.26 -10.56
CA SER A 52 -1.54 -4.63 -9.67
C SER A 52 -0.97 -4.24 -8.31
N ALA A 53 -0.12 -5.08 -7.70
CA ALA A 53 0.55 -4.71 -6.46
C ALA A 53 1.49 -3.49 -6.65
N GLY A 54 2.21 -3.43 -7.77
CA GLY A 54 3.03 -2.28 -8.14
C GLY A 54 2.21 -1.00 -8.31
N GLU A 55 1.10 -1.05 -9.04
CA GLU A 55 0.18 0.08 -9.22
C GLU A 55 -0.37 0.62 -7.89
N ILE A 56 -0.62 -0.26 -6.93
CA ILE A 56 -1.08 0.11 -5.59
C ILE A 56 0.00 0.84 -4.82
N VAL A 57 1.24 0.32 -4.82
CA VAL A 57 2.36 0.98 -4.17
C VAL A 57 2.65 2.34 -4.79
N SER A 58 2.65 2.45 -6.12
CA SER A 58 2.80 3.73 -6.82
C SER A 58 1.71 4.71 -6.44
N SER A 59 0.44 4.28 -6.40
CA SER A 59 -0.68 5.15 -5.99
C SER A 59 -0.49 5.70 -4.56
N LEU A 60 0.02 4.87 -3.65
CA LEU A 60 0.24 5.27 -2.26
C LEU A 60 1.44 6.20 -2.09
N LYS A 61 2.47 6.05 -2.92
CA LYS A 61 3.61 6.97 -2.97
C LYS A 61 3.17 8.35 -3.43
N THR A 62 2.46 8.44 -4.56
CA THR A 62 1.91 9.71 -5.06
C THR A 62 1.03 10.38 -4.00
N PHE A 63 0.14 9.61 -3.36
CA PHE A 63 -0.67 10.15 -2.27
C PHE A 63 0.18 10.64 -1.09
N THR A 64 1.18 9.87 -0.67
CA THR A 64 2.07 10.27 0.43
C THR A 64 2.88 11.53 0.07
N GLU A 65 3.24 11.71 -1.20
CA GLU A 65 3.91 12.90 -1.74
C GLU A 65 3.01 14.12 -1.77
N GLU A 66 1.74 13.97 -2.15
CA GLU A 66 0.76 15.06 -2.24
C GLU A 66 0.29 15.58 -0.87
N VAL A 67 0.32 14.75 0.18
CA VAL A 67 -0.10 15.20 1.51
C VAL A 67 1.08 15.83 2.26
N GLU A 68 1.00 17.13 2.52
CA GLU A 68 1.94 17.90 3.36
C GLU A 68 1.47 18.01 4.82
N GLU A 69 0.16 18.16 5.06
CA GLU A 69 -0.46 18.12 6.38
C GLU A 69 -1.68 17.22 6.33
N VAL A 70 -1.81 16.32 7.31
CA VAL A 70 -2.89 15.34 7.32
C VAL A 70 -4.04 15.84 8.18
N THR A 71 -5.08 16.35 7.54
CA THR A 71 -6.38 16.54 8.20
C THR A 71 -7.08 15.19 8.40
N ASP A 72 -7.99 15.08 9.37
CA ASP A 72 -8.71 13.82 9.59
C ASP A 72 -9.55 13.38 8.38
N LYS A 73 -9.95 14.33 7.53
CA LYS A 73 -10.64 14.08 6.27
C LYS A 73 -9.73 13.43 5.23
N GLU A 74 -8.46 13.82 5.17
CA GLU A 74 -7.46 13.20 4.28
C GLU A 74 -7.03 11.82 4.77
N LYS A 75 -7.03 11.56 6.09
CA LYS A 75 -6.86 10.20 6.63
C LYS A 75 -7.96 9.26 6.15
N GLU A 76 -9.21 9.73 6.17
CA GLU A 76 -10.35 8.91 5.74
C GLU A 76 -10.26 8.59 4.25
N ILE A 77 -9.88 9.57 3.43
CA ILE A 77 -9.63 9.38 2.00
C ILE A 77 -8.47 8.38 1.77
N LEU A 78 -7.40 8.45 2.57
CA LEU A 78 -6.29 7.49 2.51
C LEU A 78 -6.77 6.07 2.82
N LEU A 79 -7.48 5.90 3.93
CA LEU A 79 -8.00 4.61 4.37
C LEU A 79 -8.91 3.99 3.29
N ASN A 80 -9.83 4.78 2.75
CA ASN A 80 -10.74 4.33 1.71
C ASN A 80 -10.00 3.95 0.42
N LYS A 81 -9.01 4.74 -0.02
CA LYS A 81 -8.19 4.40 -1.19
C LYS A 81 -7.40 3.11 -0.96
N VAL A 82 -6.79 2.96 0.20
CA VAL A 82 -6.04 1.73 0.56
C VAL A 82 -6.97 0.52 0.55
N GLU A 83 -8.15 0.64 1.16
CA GLU A 83 -9.13 -0.44 1.23
C GLU A 83 -9.64 -0.85 -0.15
N GLU A 84 -9.97 0.13 -1.01
CA GLU A 84 -10.37 -0.12 -2.40
C GLU A 84 -9.27 -0.87 -3.18
N LYS A 85 -8.00 -0.47 -2.97
CA LYS A 85 -6.84 -1.13 -3.58
C LYS A 85 -6.66 -2.56 -3.07
N ILE A 86 -6.87 -2.82 -1.78
CA ILE A 86 -6.83 -4.17 -1.19
C ILE A 86 -7.93 -5.05 -1.80
N ARG A 87 -9.16 -4.55 -1.88
CA ARG A 87 -10.29 -5.28 -2.48
C ARG A 87 -10.01 -5.67 -3.93
N LYS A 88 -9.46 -4.75 -4.73
CA LYS A 88 -9.04 -5.04 -6.13
C LYS A 88 -7.98 -6.13 -6.20
N LEU A 89 -7.01 -6.14 -5.29
CA LEU A 89 -6.03 -7.21 -5.19
C LEU A 89 -6.67 -8.55 -4.83
N GLU A 90 -7.60 -8.55 -3.88
CA GLU A 90 -8.35 -9.75 -3.47
C GLU A 90 -9.14 -10.34 -4.64
N GLU A 91 -9.81 -9.50 -5.43
CA GLU A 91 -10.54 -9.92 -6.64
C GLU A 91 -9.62 -10.54 -7.71
N ILE A 92 -8.43 -9.99 -7.90
CA ILE A 92 -7.46 -10.50 -8.90
C ILE A 92 -6.84 -11.83 -8.45
N ILE A 93 -6.75 -12.06 -7.15
CA ILE A 93 -6.10 -13.24 -6.57
C ILE A 93 -7.09 -14.39 -6.38
N LYS A 94 -8.38 -14.10 -6.15
CA LYS A 94 -9.49 -15.08 -6.20
C LYS A 94 -9.39 -15.95 -7.45
#